data_AF-A0AAW0LZU4-F1
#
_entry.id   AF-A0AAW0LZU4-F1
#
_cell.length_a   1.000
_cell.length_b   1.000
_cell.length_c   1.000
_cell.angle_alpha   90.00
_cell.angle_beta   90.00
_cell.angle_gamma   90.00
#
_symmetry.space_group_name_H-M   'P 1'
#
loop_
_entity.id
_entity.type
_entity.pdbx_description
1 polymer ?
#
loop_
_entity_poly.entity_id
_entity_poly.type
_entity_poly.pdbx_seq_one_letter_code
_entity_poly.pdbx_strand_id
1 'polypeptide(L)'
;NVILIATRRTLRPPKKGSAVQRPCNRTLTAVHEAMLEDIVLPAEIVGKRVRYRHDGSKIMKVFLDPKERNNTEYKLDSFAAVYK
;
A
#
# COMPACT_ATOMS: atom_id res chain seq x y z
N ASN A 1 5.38 -5.26 -17.68
CA ASN A 1 4.80 -4.12 -16.93
C ASN A 1 5.90 -3.40 -16.19
N VAL A 2 5.95 -2.08 -16.29
CA VAL A 2 6.90 -1.23 -15.56
C VAL A 2 6.13 -0.53 -14.45
N ILE A 3 6.65 -0.60 -13.22
CA ILE A 3 6.07 0.01 -12.02
C ILE A 3 7.21 0.74 -11.30
N LEU A 4 6.95 1.97 -10.86
CA LEU A 4 7.89 2.78 -10.10
C LEU A 4 7.52 2.72 -8.62
N ILE A 5 8.49 2.47 -7.75
CA ILE A 5 8.26 2.36 -6.31
C ILE A 5 9.37 3.11 -5.58
N ALA A 6 9.01 3.93 -4.61
CA ALA A 6 9.98 4.56 -3.74
C ALA A 6 10.49 3.58 -2.67
N THR A 7 11.80 3.48 -2.50
CA THR A 7 12.42 2.72 -1.41
C THR A 7 12.30 3.49 -0.09
N ARG A 8 11.32 3.15 0.74
CA ARG A 8 11.08 3.79 2.05
C ARG A 8 11.60 2.94 3.21
N ARG A 9 12.28 3.56 4.17
CA ARG A 9 12.82 2.87 5.36
C ARG A 9 11.78 2.75 6.47
N THR A 10 11.42 1.52 6.84
CA THR A 10 10.62 1.24 8.05
C THR A 10 11.51 1.25 9.30
N LEU A 11 11.05 1.90 10.36
CA LEU A 11 11.69 1.82 11.67
C LEU A 11 10.92 0.88 12.58
N ARG A 12 11.58 0.25 13.55
CA ARG A 12 10.88 -0.54 14.57
C ARG A 12 10.28 0.40 15.62
N PRO A 13 9.16 0.02 16.26
CA PRO A 13 8.66 0.75 17.43
C PRO A 13 9.75 0.90 18.49
N PRO A 14 9.84 2.05 19.16
CA PRO A 14 10.81 2.24 20.25
C PRO A 14 10.55 1.23 21.38
N LYS A 15 11.62 0.72 21.99
CA LYS A 15 11.52 -0.14 23.17
C LYS A 15 11.17 0.71 24.39
N LYS A 16 10.50 0.11 25.38
CA LYS A 16 10.20 0.80 26.64
C LYS A 16 11.50 1.34 27.27
N GLY A 17 11.56 2.64 27.52
CA GLY A 17 12.75 3.32 28.06
C GLY A 17 13.73 3.90 27.03
N SER A 18 13.49 3.76 25.72
CA SER A 18 14.32 4.42 24.71
C SER A 18 13.89 5.88 24.49
N ALA A 19 14.86 6.80 24.43
CA ALA A 19 14.64 8.22 24.12
C ALA A 19 14.35 8.49 22.63
N VAL A 20 14.45 7.48 21.75
CA VAL A 20 14.29 7.62 20.30
C VAL A 20 12.81 7.71 19.95
N GLN A 21 12.37 8.85 19.39
CA GLN A 21 11.04 9.00 18.84
C GLN A 21 10.98 8.53 17.39
N ARG A 22 10.03 7.64 17.08
CA ARG A 22 9.78 7.18 15.71
C ARG A 22 8.78 8.12 15.02
N PRO A 23 9.12 8.71 13.86
CA PRO A 23 8.17 9.52 13.10
C PRO A 23 7.10 8.64 12.41
N CYS A 24 5.89 9.20 12.24
CA CYS A 24 4.74 8.47 11.71
C CYS A 24 4.95 7.95 10.27
N ASN A 25 5.67 8.69 9.43
CA ASN A 25 5.98 8.31 8.06
C ASN A 25 6.90 7.09 7.93
N ARG A 26 7.59 6.69 9.02
CA ARG A 26 8.43 5.47 9.07
C ARG A 26 7.73 4.32 9.79
N THR A 27 6.40 4.39 9.89
CA THR A 27 5.60 3.28 10.37
C THR A 27 5.40 2.21 9.29
N LEU A 28 5.23 0.95 9.68
CA LEU A 28 5.00 -0.14 8.73
C LEU A 28 3.73 0.16 7.92
N THR A 29 2.66 0.55 8.59
CA THR A 29 1.38 0.91 7.98
C THR A 29 1.52 2.09 7.01
N ALA A 30 2.13 3.20 7.43
CA ALA A 30 2.30 4.37 6.55
C ALA A 30 3.18 4.07 5.33
N VAL A 31 4.22 3.25 5.48
CA VAL A 31 5.07 2.85 4.36
C VAL A 31 4.30 1.98 3.37
N HIS A 32 3.47 1.04 3.86
CA HIS A 32 2.63 0.22 2.97
C HIS A 32 1.54 1.05 2.28
N GLU A 33 0.97 2.05 2.95
CA GLU A 33 0.00 2.96 2.34
C GLU A 33 0.63 3.78 1.20
N ALA A 34 1.81 4.35 1.44
CA ALA A 34 2.53 5.11 0.43
C ALA A 34 3.07 4.22 -0.71
N MET A 35 3.42 2.97 -0.42
CA MET A 35 3.81 2.00 -1.46
C MET A 35 2.63 1.64 -2.37
N LEU A 36 1.41 1.51 -1.83
CA LEU A 36 0.22 1.27 -2.64
C LEU A 36 -0.01 2.41 -3.63
N GLU A 37 0.17 3.65 -3.20
CA GLU A 37 0.02 4.86 -4.04
C GLU A 37 1.04 4.90 -5.17
N ASP A 38 2.30 4.55 -4.90
CA ASP A 38 3.33 4.48 -5.96
C ASP A 38 2.99 3.42 -7.02
N ILE A 39 2.50 2.25 -6.59
CA ILE A 39 2.22 1.12 -7.50
C ILE A 39 1.14 1.48 -8.51
N VAL A 40 0.12 2.22 -8.08
CA VAL A 40 -1.08 2.48 -8.91
C VAL A 40 -0.98 3.73 -9.79
N LEU A 41 0.11 4.51 -9.68
CA LEU A 41 0.34 5.68 -10.50
C LEU A 41 0.18 5.35 -12.01
N PRO A 42 -0.61 6.11 -12.79
CA PRO A 42 -1.22 7.42 -12.52
C PRO A 42 -2.55 7.44 -11.73
N ALA A 43 -3.17 6.29 -11.47
CA ALA A 43 -4.52 6.24 -10.94
C ALA A 43 -4.58 6.53 -9.44
N GLU A 44 -5.55 7.35 -9.04
CA GLU A 44 -5.78 7.67 -7.64
C GLU A 44 -6.64 6.60 -6.94
N ILE A 45 -6.32 6.36 -5.66
CA ILE A 45 -7.10 5.45 -4.82
C ILE A 45 -8.27 6.22 -4.19
N VAL A 46 -9.48 5.92 -4.64
CA VAL A 46 -10.73 6.51 -4.13
C VAL A 46 -11.17 5.86 -2.82
N GLY A 47 -10.79 4.60 -2.60
CA GLY A 47 -11.18 3.90 -1.37
C GLY A 47 -10.33 2.68 -1.08
N LYS A 48 -10.19 2.37 0.22
CA LYS A 48 -9.52 1.18 0.73
C LYS A 48 -10.47 0.48 1.69
N ARG A 49 -10.73 -0.82 1.50
CA ARG A 49 -11.54 -1.64 2.41
C ARG A 49 -10.82 -2.93 2.72
N VAL A 50 -10.74 -3.30 3.99
CA VAL A 50 -10.18 -4.58 4.43
C VAL A 50 -11.32 -5.53 4.76
N ARG A 51 -11.41 -6.65 4.04
CA ARG A 51 -12.33 -7.74 4.35
C ARG A 51 -11.58 -8.82 5.14
N TYR A 52 -12.14 -9.16 6.29
CA TYR A 52 -11.72 -10.31 7.08
C TYR A 52 -12.60 -11.50 6.70
N ARG A 53 -11.98 -12.64 6.38
CA ARG A 53 -12.67 -13.90 6.13
C ARG A 53 -12.71 -14.76 7.40
N HIS A 54 -13.56 -15.78 7.42
CA HIS A 54 -13.71 -16.69 8.57
C HIS A 54 -12.45 -17.51 8.87
N ASP A 55 -11.60 -17.73 7.88
CA ASP A 55 -10.29 -18.37 8.01
C ASP A 55 -9.22 -17.45 8.65
N GLY A 56 -9.60 -16.21 9.01
CA GLY A 56 -8.68 -15.19 9.54
C GLY A 56 -7.85 -14.49 8.47
N SER A 57 -7.97 -14.88 7.20
CA SER A 57 -7.27 -14.21 6.11
C SER A 57 -7.82 -12.81 5.86
N LYS A 58 -6.94 -11.91 5.46
CA LYS A 58 -7.27 -10.51 5.17
C LYS A 58 -7.14 -10.26 3.68
N ILE A 59 -8.15 -9.65 3.09
CA ILE A 59 -8.12 -9.20 1.69
C ILE A 59 -8.37 -7.71 1.66
N MET A 60 -7.46 -6.98 1.02
CA MET A 60 -7.62 -5.55 0.80
C MET A 60 -8.23 -5.31 -0.57
N LYS A 61 -9.36 -4.61 -0.57
CA LYS A 61 -10.02 -4.08 -1.77
C LYS A 61 -9.61 -2.63 -1.92
N VAL A 62 -8.88 -2.34 -2.99
CA VAL A 62 -8.48 -0.98 -3.37
C VAL A 62 -9.35 -0.56 -4.54
N PHE A 63 -10.03 0.57 -4.40
CA PHE A 63 -10.89 1.15 -5.42
C PHE A 63 -10.12 2.28 -6.10
N LEU A 64 -9.95 2.17 -7.41
CA LEU A 64 -9.30 3.18 -8.25
C LEU A 64 -10.34 4.11 -8.88
N ASP A 65 -9.93 5.31 -9.28
CA ASP A 65 -10.79 6.23 -10.03
C ASP A 65 -11.22 5.57 -11.37
N PRO A 66 -12.53 5.48 -11.66
CA PRO A 66 -13.02 4.94 -12.94
C PRO A 66 -12.50 5.68 -14.19
N LYS A 67 -12.07 6.95 -14.07
CA LYS A 67 -11.56 7.72 -15.21
C LYS A 67 -10.30 7.12 -15.82
N GLU A 68 -9.46 6.48 -15.01
CA GLU A 68 -8.19 5.91 -15.43
C GLU A 68 -8.24 4.40 -15.73
N ARG A 69 -9.44 3.84 -15.79
CA ARG A 69 -9.65 2.40 -15.98
C ARG A 69 -8.94 1.86 -17.23
N ASN A 70 -9.05 2.57 -18.36
CA ASN A 70 -8.45 2.14 -19.63
C ASN A 70 -6.92 1.97 -19.54
N ASN A 71 -6.26 2.75 -18.68
CA ASN A 71 -4.80 2.74 -18.53
C ASN A 71 -4.31 1.70 -17.51
N THR A 72 -5.19 1.26 -16.60
CA THR A 72 -4.83 0.43 -15.44
C THR A 72 -5.34 -1.02 -15.55
N GLU A 73 -6.35 -1.29 -16.36
CA GLU A 73 -7.03 -2.58 -16.43
C GLU A 73 -6.08 -3.73 -16.80
N TYR A 74 -5.14 -3.51 -17.72
CA TYR A 74 -4.14 -4.53 -18.11
C TYR A 74 -3.00 -4.71 -17.10
N LYS A 75 -2.90 -3.85 -16.06
CA LYS A 75 -1.83 -3.90 -15.05
C LYS A 75 -2.28 -4.49 -13.71
N LEU A 76 -3.58 -4.74 -13.53
CA LEU A 76 -4.17 -5.14 -12.24
C LEU A 76 -3.48 -6.36 -11.61
N ASP A 77 -3.21 -7.40 -12.42
CA ASP A 77 -2.53 -8.62 -11.93
C ASP A 77 -1.09 -8.34 -11.49
N SER A 78 -0.40 -7.41 -12.16
CA SER A 78 0.95 -6.99 -11.77
C SER A 78 0.94 -6.15 -10.50
N PHE A 79 -0.04 -5.28 -10.31
CA PHE A 79 -0.19 -4.52 -9.06
C PHE A 79 -0.39 -5.46 -7.86
N ALA A 80 -1.26 -6.47 -8.02
CA ALA A 80 -1.50 -7.47 -7.00
C ALA A 80 -0.25 -8.31 -6.70
N ALA A 81 0.51 -8.71 -7.72
CA ALA A 81 1.72 -9.50 -7.57
C ALA A 81 2.85 -8.74 -6.86
N VAL A 82 3.01 -7.44 -7.13
CA VAL A 82 4.07 -6.60 -6.52
C VAL A 82 3.79 -6.27 -5.05
N TYR A 83 2.52 -6.16 -4.67
CA TYR A 83 2.15 -5.83 -3.30
C TYR A 83 2.10 -7.04 -2.35
N LYS A 84 1.94 -8.25 -2.90
CA LYS A 84 1.84 -9.50 -2.14
C LYS A 84 3.15 -9.90 -1.50
#